data_AF-A0A2G2V8D2-F1
#
_entry.id   AF-A0A2G2V8D2-F1
#
_cell.length_a   1.000
_cell.length_b   1.000
_cell.length_c   1.000
_cell.angle_alpha   90.00
_cell.angle_beta   90.00
_cell.angle_gamma   90.00
#
_symmetry.space_group_name_H-M   'P 1'
#
loop_
_entity.id
_entity.type
_entity.pdbx_description
1 polymer ?
#
loop_
_entity_poly.entity_id
_entity_poly.type
_entity_poly.pdbx_seq_one_letter_code
_entity_poly.pdbx_strand_id
1 'polypeptide(L)' 'MMMTSGEGVKYKSSLDAFSQILKNEGTKSLFKGAGADILHAVSGADVLAGYDKLQMIVSGKKYGSGAA' A
#
# COMPACT_ATOMS: atom_id res chain seq x y z
N MET A 1 -19.15 -8.82 -2.21
CA MET A 1 -18.76 -9.50 -3.46
C MET A 1 -17.52 -10.32 -3.16
N MET A 2 -17.57 -11.64 -3.32
CA MET A 2 -16.40 -12.51 -3.14
C MET A 2 -15.52 -12.43 -4.39
N MET A 3 -14.24 -12.12 -4.22
CA MET A 3 -13.26 -12.27 -5.28
C MET A 3 -13.08 -13.78 -5.52
N THR A 4 -13.71 -14.29 -6.57
CA THR A 4 -13.38 -15.63 -7.07
C THR A 4 -11.94 -15.56 -7.60
N SER A 5 -11.03 -16.36 -7.04
CA SER A 5 -9.74 -16.65 -7.69
C SER A 5 -10.03 -17.47 -8.94
N GLY A 6 -10.56 -16.81 -9.98
CA GLY A 6 -10.73 -17.40 -11.30
C GLY A 6 -9.38 -17.86 -11.81
N GLU A 7 -9.32 -19.11 -12.26
CA GLU A 7 -8.19 -19.80 -12.88
C GLU A 7 -7.12 -18.87 -13.50
N GLY A 8 -6.08 -18.61 -12.71
CA GLY A 8 -4.81 -18.06 -13.16
C GLY A 8 -3.68 -19.07 -12.92
N VAL A 9 -2.52 -18.84 -13.56
CA VAL A 9 -1.30 -19.65 -13.42
C VAL A 9 -1.04 -19.93 -11.94
N LYS A 10 -1.19 -21.19 -11.52
CA LYS A 10 -0.88 -21.60 -10.15
C LYS A 10 0.63 -21.59 -9.97
N TYR A 11 1.13 -20.57 -9.28
CA TYR A 11 2.53 -20.53 -8.89
C TYR A 11 2.81 -21.57 -7.83
N LYS A 12 3.89 -22.34 -8.02
CA LYS A 12 4.29 -23.42 -7.12
C LYS A 12 4.91 -22.88 -5.82
N SER A 13 5.59 -21.74 -5.93
CA SER A 13 6.27 -21.02 -4.84
C SER A 13 6.47 -19.54 -5.21
N SER A 14 6.78 -18.66 -4.24
CA SER A 14 7.01 -17.22 -4.49
C SER A 14 8.16 -16.93 -5.46
N LEU A 15 9.21 -17.76 -5.45
CA LEU A 15 10.35 -17.66 -6.40
C LEU A 15 9.96 -18.06 -7.83
N ASP A 16 9.04 -19.01 -7.95
CA ASP A 16 8.48 -19.45 -9.22
C ASP A 16 7.58 -18.35 -9.80
N ALA A 17 6.75 -17.72 -8.96
CA ALA A 17 5.97 -16.54 -9.34
C ALA A 17 6.86 -15.40 -9.83
N PHE A 18 7.91 -15.05 -9.07
CA PHE A 18 8.84 -13.98 -9.43
C PHE A 18 9.53 -14.24 -10.78
N SER A 19 10.04 -15.46 -10.97
CA SER A 19 10.70 -15.86 -12.23
C SER A 19 9.74 -15.86 -13.42
N GLN A 20 8.50 -16.32 -13.22
CA GLN A 20 7.48 -16.33 -14.28
C GLN A 20 7.01 -14.93 -14.66
N ILE A 21 6.77 -14.06 -13.68
CA ILE A 21 6.40 -12.65 -13.91
C ILE A 21 7.52 -11.92 -14.67
N LEU A 22 8.77 -12.10 -14.24
CA LEU A 22 9.91 -11.49 -14.92
C LEU A 22 10.08 -11.98 -16.36
N LYS A 23 9.88 -13.27 -16.63
CA LYS A 23 10.02 -13.86 -17.97
C LYS A 23 8.86 -13.49 -18.90
N ASN A 24 7.64 -13.46 -18.41
CA ASN A 24 6.44 -13.29 -19.24
C ASN A 24 5.99 -11.83 -19.37
N GLU A 25 6.18 -11.02 -18.33
CA GLU A 25 5.67 -9.63 -18.27
C GLU A 25 6.78 -8.59 -18.09
N GLY A 26 7.97 -9.01 -17.67
CA GLY A 26 9.12 -8.14 -17.47
C GLY A 26 9.15 -7.45 -16.10
N THR A 27 10.29 -6.82 -15.79
CA THR A 27 10.55 -6.15 -14.50
C THR A 27 9.58 -5.02 -14.17
N LYS A 28 9.00 -4.36 -15.19
CA LYS A 28 8.02 -3.29 -15.00
C LYS A 28 6.70 -3.78 -14.41
N SER A 29 6.32 -5.05 -14.62
CA SER A 29 5.06 -5.57 -14.11
C SER A 29 5.05 -5.68 -12.58
N LEU A 30 6.22 -5.89 -11.96
CA LEU A 30 6.36 -5.93 -10.50
C LEU A 30 5.99 -4.61 -9.81
N PHE A 31 6.11 -3.48 -10.52
CA PHE A 31 5.77 -2.14 -10.02
C PHE A 31 4.40 -1.67 -10.51
N LYS A 32 3.66 -2.52 -11.24
CA LYS A 32 2.32 -2.19 -11.72
C LYS A 32 1.39 -2.10 -10.51
N GLY A 33 0.84 -0.92 -10.28
CA GLY A 33 0.03 -0.62 -9.10
C GLY A 33 0.73 0.22 -8.02
N ALA A 34 2.03 0.48 -8.15
CA ALA A 34 2.77 1.35 -7.21
C ALA A 34 2.15 2.75 -7.10
N GLY A 35 1.59 3.29 -8.19
CA GLY A 35 0.88 4.58 -8.14
C GLY A 35 -0.37 4.56 -7.25
N ALA A 36 -1.14 3.46 -7.25
CA ALA A 36 -2.30 3.32 -6.37
C ALA A 36 -1.89 3.16 -4.90
N ASP A 37 -0.79 2.45 -4.65
CA ASP A 37 -0.19 2.31 -3.32
C ASP A 37 0.31 3.65 -2.76
N ILE A 38 0.96 4.47 -3.60
CA ILE A 38 1.38 5.83 -3.23
C ILE A 38 0.16 6.70 -2.87
N LEU A 39 -0.90 6.66 -3.67
CA LEU A 39 -2.13 7.40 -3.37
C LEU A 39 -2.77 6.96 -2.04
N HIS A 40 -2.71 5.66 -1.73
CA HIS A 40 -3.16 5.13 -0.45
C HIS A 40 -2.29 5.65 0.70
N ALA A 41 -0.96 5.62 0.56
CA ALA A 41 -0.02 6.13 1.56
C ALA A 41 -0.26 7.63 1.86
N VAL A 42 -0.50 8.44 0.81
CA VAL A 42 -0.83 9.86 0.95
C VAL A 42 -2.11 10.06 1.74
N SER A 43 -3.17 9.29 1.44
CA SER A 43 -4.43 9.38 2.18
C SER A 43 -4.25 9.06 3.68
N GLY A 44 -3.43 8.07 4.03
CA GLY A 44 -3.11 7.76 5.42
C GLY A 44 -2.35 8.89 6.13
N ALA A 45 -1.36 9.48 5.44
CA ALA A 45 -0.59 10.61 5.96
C ALA A 45 -1.46 11.87 6.15
N ASP A 46 -2.37 12.16 5.21
CA ASP A 46 -3.30 13.29 5.30
C ASP A 46 -4.25 13.15 6.49
N VAL A 47 -4.79 11.95 6.73
CA VAL A 47 -5.66 11.70 7.89
C VAL A 47 -4.89 11.90 9.20
N LEU A 48 -3.64 11.43 9.26
CA LEU A 48 -2.79 11.61 10.44
C LEU A 48 -2.45 13.09 10.67
N ALA A 49 -2.07 13.82 9.62
CA ALA A 49 -1.77 15.26 9.70
C ALA A 49 -3.02 16.08 10.05
N GLY A 50 -4.18 15.69 9.52
CA GLY A 50 -5.48 16.27 9.87
C GLY A 50 -5.83 16.06 11.34
N TYR A 51 -5.62 14.85 11.86
CA TYR A 51 -5.80 14.53 13.28
C TYR A 51 -4.89 15.36 14.17
N ASP A 52 -3.61 15.48 13.83
CA ASP A 52 -2.63 16.32 14.52
C ASP A 52 -3.10 17.79 14.60
N LYS A 53 -3.59 18.34 13.49
CA LYS A 53 -4.13 19.72 13.44
C LYS A 53 -5.40 19.89 14.27
N LEU A 54 -6.30 18.91 14.25
CA LEU A 54 -7.52 18.95 15.06
C LEU A 54 -7.21 18.86 16.55
N GLN A 55 -6.27 18.00 16.97
CA GLN A 55 -5.83 17.93 18.36
C GLN A 55 -5.21 19.26 18.84
N MET A 56 -4.45 19.93 17.98
CA MET A 56 -3.88 21.25 18.30
C MET A 56 -4.95 22.31 18.55
N ILE A 57 -6.01 22.34 17.74
CA ILE A 57 -7.10 23.31 17.86
C ILE A 57 -7.99 23.01 19.06
N VAL A 58 -8.30 21.72 19.31
CA VAL A 58 -9.27 21.32 20.33
C VAL A 58 -8.65 21.20 21.73
N SER A 59 -7.42 20.70 21.84
CA SER A 59 -6.80 20.38 23.14
C SER A 59 -5.61 21.28 23.50
N GLY A 60 -5.16 22.18 22.62
CA GLY A 60 -4.09 23.14 22.89
C GLY A 60 -2.71 22.52 23.21
N LYS A 61 -2.58 21.19 23.15
CA LYS A 61 -1.34 20.43 23.35
C LYS A 61 -1.21 19.39 22.25
N LYS A 62 -0.05 19.36 21.60
CA LYS A 62 0.34 18.25 20.72
C LYS A 62 0.65 17.05 21.61
N TYR A 63 -0.25 16.07 21.69
CA TYR A 63 0.13 14.76 22.21
C TYR A 63 1.02 14.13 21.15
N GLY A 64 2.33 14.12 21.41
CA GLY A 64 3.29 13.50 20.52
C GLY A 64 2.89 12.06 20.28
N SER A 65 2.33 11.78 19.10
CA SER A 65 2.27 10.43 18.58
C SER A 65 3.73 10.04 18.36
N GLY A 66 4.27 9.23 19.26
CA GLY A 66 5.63 8.71 19.18
C GLY A 66 5.76 7.85 17.95
N ALA A 67 6.15 8.48 16.85
CA ALA A 67 6.79 7.83 15.72
C ALA A 67 8.23 8.31 15.73
N ALA A 68 9.12 7.41 16.16
CA ALA A 68 10.54 7.49 15.85
C ALA A 68 10.75 7.36 14.33
#